data_AF-A0A432IJ87-F1
#
_entry.id   AF-A0A432IJ87-F1
#
_cell.length_a   1.000
_cell.length_b   1.000
_cell.length_c   1.000
_cell.angle_alpha   90.00
_cell.angle_beta   90.00
_cell.angle_gamma   90.00
#
_symmetry.space_group_name_H-M   'P 1'
#
loop_
_entity.id
_entity.type
_entity.pdbx_description
1 polymer ?
#
loop_
_entity_poly.entity_id
_entity_poly.type
_entity_poly.pdbx_seq_one_letter_code
_entity_poly.pdbx_strand_id
1 'polypeptide(L)'
;MPGDSFVVGTTEVIYTMTDIHGNESSSSFFVTVTDDQVPSIDGLPSNITLSAEAGLCSATVGWTAPASSDNCDIADLTSTHLPGDSFAVGTTQVTYTTTDIHGNSTSESFTVTVEDLESPVVLDTPADMTLGNDAGACGAVATWAPASASDNCGVQSLTSSHASGDFFDVGSTRW
;
A
#
# COMPACT_ATOMS: atom_id res chain seq x y z
N MET A 1 49.68 19.32 1.01
CA MET A 1 50.69 18.91 -0.01
C MET A 1 49.96 18.67 -1.33
N PRO A 2 50.59 18.77 -2.51
CA PRO A 2 49.95 18.35 -3.75
C PRO A 2 49.53 16.88 -3.61
N GLY A 3 48.23 16.60 -3.66
CA GLY A 3 47.67 15.25 -3.49
C GLY A 3 46.80 15.02 -2.24
N ASP A 4 46.54 16.04 -1.41
CA ASP A 4 45.54 15.91 -0.34
C ASP A 4 44.13 15.85 -0.93
N SER A 5 43.29 14.97 -0.38
CA SER A 5 41.86 14.90 -0.71
C SER A 5 41.07 15.94 0.10
N PHE A 6 40.11 16.58 -0.55
CA PHE A 6 39.17 17.48 0.10
C PHE A 6 37.86 16.71 0.35
N VAL A 7 37.34 16.79 1.57
CA VAL A 7 35.99 16.31 1.90
C VAL A 7 34.94 17.27 1.33
N VAL A 8 33.69 16.83 1.23
CA VAL A 8 32.55 17.67 0.84
C VAL A 8 32.48 18.91 1.74
N GLY A 9 32.25 20.07 1.13
CA GLY A 9 32.26 21.38 1.78
C GLY A 9 33.24 22.35 1.14
N THR A 10 33.50 23.45 1.83
CA THR A 10 34.41 24.51 1.36
C THR A 10 35.67 24.54 2.21
N THR A 11 36.83 24.43 1.57
CA THR A 11 38.15 24.52 2.20
C THR A 11 38.89 25.74 1.68
N GLU A 12 39.43 26.58 2.58
CA GLU A 12 40.31 27.67 2.19
C GLU A 12 41.76 27.17 2.10
N VAL A 13 42.42 27.45 0.98
CA VAL A 13 43.84 27.13 0.76
C VAL A 13 44.63 28.43 0.80
N ILE A 14 45.60 28.52 1.73
CA ILE A 14 46.43 29.69 1.95
C ILE A 14 47.86 29.39 1.54
N TYR A 15 48.42 30.21 0.65
CA TYR A 15 49.85 30.26 0.37
C TYR A 15 50.49 31.33 1.24
N THR A 16 51.51 30.96 2.01
CA THR A 16 52.35 31.90 2.75
C THR A 16 53.77 31.82 2.19
N MET A 17 54.36 32.98 1.91
CA MET A 17 55.73 33.11 1.43
C MET A 17 56.52 33.95 2.42
N THR A 18 57.69 33.45 2.83
CA THR A 18 58.64 34.17 3.69
C THR A 18 59.95 34.30 2.92
N ASP A 19 60.46 35.52 2.76
CA ASP A 19 61.75 35.73 2.10
C ASP A 19 62.94 35.42 3.04
N ILE A 20 64.16 35.42 2.50
CA ILE A 20 65.39 35.10 3.27
C ILE A 20 65.72 36.13 4.37
N HIS A 21 65.02 37.27 4.41
CA HIS A 21 65.16 38.31 5.41
C HIS A 21 63.96 38.34 6.39
N GLY A 22 63.02 37.41 6.28
CA GLY A 22 61.87 37.28 7.18
C GLY A 22 60.65 38.12 6.80
N ASN A 23 60.58 38.70 5.60
CA ASN A 23 59.35 39.37 5.15
C ASN A 23 58.32 38.33 4.69
N GLU A 24 57.09 38.45 5.18
CA GLU A 24 56.00 37.52 4.86
C GLU A 24 54.92 38.14 3.97
N SER A 25 54.32 37.32 3.11
CA SER A 25 53.12 37.64 2.34
C SER A 25 52.25 36.40 2.19
N SER A 26 50.93 36.57 2.13
CA SER A 26 50.00 35.45 1.92
C SER A 26 48.91 35.76 0.89
N SER A 27 48.43 34.71 0.23
CA SER A 27 47.29 34.75 -0.70
C SER A 27 46.45 33.50 -0.52
N SER A 28 45.12 33.59 -0.67
CA SER A 28 44.22 32.44 -0.51
C SER A 28 43.22 32.28 -1.64
N PHE A 29 42.67 31.07 -1.76
CA PHE A 29 41.53 30.73 -2.62
C PHE A 29 40.69 29.64 -1.96
N PHE A 30 39.44 29.49 -2.40
CA PHE A 30 38.54 28.45 -1.92
C PHE A 30 38.49 27.25 -2.88
N VAL A 31 38.43 26.05 -2.31
CA VAL A 31 38.06 24.81 -2.98
C VAL A 31 36.70 24.39 -2.43
N THR A 32 35.71 24.22 -3.31
CA THR A 32 34.39 23.69 -2.93
C THR A 32 34.21 22.31 -3.55
N VAL A 33 33.90 21.33 -2.71
CA VAL A 33 33.50 19.97 -3.11
C VAL A 33 32.02 19.82 -2.79
N THR A 34 31.22 19.43 -3.78
CA THR A 34 29.80 19.09 -3.63
C THR A 34 29.61 17.59 -3.78
N ASP A 35 28.54 17.08 -3.18
CA ASP A 35 28.06 15.73 -3.43
C ASP A 35 26.83 15.79 -4.31
N ASP A 36 26.93 15.22 -5.51
CA ASP A 36 25.87 15.20 -6.53
C ASP A 36 25.40 13.76 -6.83
N GLN A 37 25.92 12.77 -6.09
CA GLN A 37 25.50 11.40 -6.21
C GLN A 37 24.26 11.16 -5.34
N VAL A 38 23.27 10.44 -5.88
CA VAL A 38 22.07 10.09 -5.13
C VAL A 38 22.29 8.78 -4.37
N PRO A 39 21.67 8.63 -3.18
CA PRO A 39 21.66 7.37 -2.44
C PRO A 39 20.94 6.25 -3.19
N SER A 40 21.30 5.00 -2.91
CA SER A 40 20.65 3.79 -3.42
C SER A 40 19.80 3.08 -2.37
N ILE A 41 18.75 2.37 -2.83
CA ILE A 41 17.90 1.49 -2.02
C ILE A 41 18.21 0.05 -2.40
N ASP A 42 18.63 -0.75 -1.42
CA ASP A 42 19.03 -2.15 -1.59
C ASP A 42 18.02 -3.10 -0.95
N GLY A 43 17.65 -4.16 -1.68
CA GLY A 43 16.76 -5.19 -1.16
C GLY A 43 15.28 -4.79 -1.11
N LEU A 44 14.84 -3.93 -2.03
CA LEU A 44 13.42 -3.62 -2.19
C LEU A 44 12.60 -4.91 -2.41
N PRO A 45 11.49 -5.13 -1.68
CA PRO A 45 10.63 -6.28 -1.90
C PRO A 45 10.10 -6.36 -3.34
N SER A 46 9.87 -7.58 -3.82
CA SER A 46 9.03 -7.77 -5.00
C SER A 46 7.56 -7.47 -4.67
N ASN A 47 6.73 -7.29 -5.69
CA ASN A 47 5.28 -7.20 -5.51
C ASN A 47 4.75 -8.41 -4.73
N ILE A 48 3.83 -8.16 -3.80
CA ILE A 48 3.24 -9.15 -2.90
C ILE A 48 1.77 -9.31 -3.27
N THR A 49 1.30 -10.55 -3.42
CA THR A 49 -0.13 -10.87 -3.58
C THR A 49 -0.53 -11.89 -2.53
N LEU A 50 -1.64 -11.64 -1.84
CA LEU A 50 -2.21 -12.53 -0.84
C LEU A 50 -3.72 -12.37 -0.74
N SER A 51 -4.37 -13.29 -0.05
CA SER A 51 -5.81 -13.23 0.21
C SER A 51 -6.11 -12.43 1.48
N ALA A 52 -7.30 -11.82 1.52
CA ALA A 52 -7.86 -11.24 2.73
C ALA A 52 -7.95 -12.30 3.85
N GLU A 53 -7.79 -11.85 5.10
CA GLU A 53 -7.94 -12.71 6.27
C GLU A 53 -9.41 -13.14 6.43
N ALA A 54 -9.66 -14.36 6.89
CA ALA A 54 -11.01 -14.90 7.01
C ALA A 54 -11.91 -13.99 7.87
N GLY A 55 -13.08 -13.64 7.33
CA GLY A 55 -14.03 -12.71 7.96
C GLY A 55 -13.60 -11.24 7.99
N LEU A 56 -12.48 -10.85 7.37
CA LEU A 56 -12.01 -9.46 7.26
C LEU A 56 -11.83 -9.05 5.78
N CYS A 57 -12.09 -7.78 5.45
CA CYS A 57 -11.79 -7.23 4.12
C CYS A 57 -10.39 -6.64 4.01
N SER A 58 -9.42 -7.30 4.64
CA SER A 58 -8.04 -6.82 4.74
C SER A 58 -7.09 -7.97 5.07
N ALA A 59 -5.80 -7.77 4.84
CA ALA A 59 -4.75 -8.68 5.28
C ALA A 59 -3.56 -7.93 5.87
N THR A 60 -2.96 -8.50 6.90
CA THR A 60 -1.71 -8.01 7.49
C THR A 60 -0.52 -8.55 6.69
N VAL A 61 0.36 -7.65 6.23
CA VAL A 61 1.44 -8.03 5.30
C VAL A 61 2.80 -7.70 5.89
N GLY A 62 3.67 -8.71 5.99
CA GLY A 62 5.06 -8.55 6.41
C GLY A 62 6.03 -8.64 5.25
N TRP A 63 7.08 -7.82 5.27
CA TRP A 63 8.24 -7.91 4.38
C TRP A 63 9.51 -7.49 5.13
N THR A 64 10.68 -7.80 4.56
CA THR A 64 11.94 -7.25 5.06
C THR A 64 12.10 -5.83 4.55
N ALA A 65 12.27 -4.86 5.46
CA ALA A 65 12.54 -3.48 5.06
C ALA A 65 13.87 -3.40 4.27
N PRO A 66 13.92 -2.64 3.17
CA PRO A 66 15.15 -2.44 2.43
C PRO A 66 16.17 -1.64 3.24
N ALA A 67 17.42 -1.69 2.81
CA ALA A 67 18.49 -0.84 3.33
C ALA A 67 18.77 0.31 2.36
N SER A 68 19.45 1.35 2.85
CA SER A 68 19.97 2.42 2.02
C SER A 68 21.48 2.55 2.15
N SER A 69 22.13 3.00 1.08
CA SER A 69 23.57 3.16 0.97
C SER A 69 23.92 4.36 0.09
N ASP A 70 25.06 5.00 0.34
CA ASP A 70 25.57 6.13 -0.45
C ASP A 70 27.11 6.25 -0.33
N ASN A 71 27.76 7.07 -1.16
CA ASN A 71 29.19 7.39 -1.03
C ASN A 71 29.48 8.35 0.14
N CYS A 72 28.46 9.07 0.60
CA CYS A 72 28.41 9.83 1.83
C CYS A 72 27.47 9.17 2.86
N ASP A 73 27.24 9.81 4.00
CA ASP A 73 26.32 9.30 5.01
C ASP A 73 24.84 9.47 4.58
N ILE A 74 23.99 8.54 5.02
CA ILE A 74 22.52 8.66 4.87
C ILE A 74 21.94 9.53 5.99
N ALA A 75 21.08 10.47 5.63
CA ALA A 75 20.32 11.27 6.60
C ALA A 75 19.04 10.56 7.03
N ASP A 76 18.27 10.01 6.08
CA ASP A 76 16.98 9.38 6.38
C ASP A 76 16.58 8.30 5.36
N LEU A 77 15.78 7.34 5.83
CA LEU A 77 15.08 6.33 5.03
C LEU A 77 13.63 6.23 5.52
N THR A 78 12.69 6.67 4.70
CA THR A 78 11.26 6.72 5.02
C THR A 78 10.45 5.77 4.13
N SER A 79 9.24 5.43 4.56
CA SER A 79 8.31 4.62 3.78
C SER A 79 6.86 5.08 3.97
N THR A 80 6.01 4.85 2.97
CA THR A 80 4.56 5.11 3.06
C THR A 80 3.82 4.10 3.93
N HIS A 81 4.37 2.89 4.07
CA HIS A 81 3.81 1.80 4.89
C HIS A 81 4.93 0.98 5.53
N LEU A 82 4.64 0.34 6.66
CA LEU A 82 5.60 -0.47 7.41
C LEU A 82 5.29 -1.97 7.29
N PRO A 83 6.31 -2.83 7.39
CA PRO A 83 6.10 -4.26 7.55
C PRO A 83 5.18 -4.55 8.74
N GLY A 84 4.13 -5.32 8.51
CA GLY A 84 3.11 -5.65 9.50
C GLY A 84 1.90 -4.71 9.49
N ASP A 85 1.83 -3.75 8.58
CA ASP A 85 0.61 -2.97 8.36
C ASP A 85 -0.52 -3.83 7.77
N SER A 86 -1.76 -3.38 8.00
CA SER A 86 -2.97 -3.98 7.42
C SER A 86 -3.35 -3.26 6.13
N PHE A 87 -3.58 -4.04 5.07
CA PHE A 87 -3.96 -3.55 3.76
C PHE A 87 -5.37 -4.02 3.43
N ALA A 88 -6.25 -3.10 3.00
CA ALA A 88 -7.57 -3.45 2.51
C ALA A 88 -7.49 -4.20 1.17
N VAL A 89 -8.55 -4.95 0.84
CA VAL A 89 -8.69 -5.58 -0.49
C VAL A 89 -8.50 -4.56 -1.62
N GLY A 90 -7.73 -4.95 -2.62
CA GLY A 90 -7.26 -4.10 -3.71
C GLY A 90 -5.73 -4.03 -3.77
N THR A 91 -5.21 -3.11 -4.59
CA THR A 91 -3.77 -2.90 -4.76
C THR A 91 -3.34 -1.60 -4.10
N THR A 92 -2.34 -1.69 -3.24
CA THR A 92 -1.71 -0.55 -2.55
C THR A 92 -0.24 -0.45 -2.98
N GLN A 93 0.21 0.76 -3.34
CA GLN A 93 1.63 1.02 -3.63
C GLN A 93 2.37 1.41 -2.35
N VAL A 94 3.48 0.74 -2.07
CA VAL A 94 4.41 1.08 -0.99
C VAL A 94 5.64 1.73 -1.59
N THR A 95 5.99 2.92 -1.11
CA THR A 95 7.12 3.72 -1.63
C THR A 95 8.11 3.97 -0.50
N TYR A 96 9.38 3.68 -0.77
CA TYR A 96 10.50 4.04 0.08
C TYR A 96 11.24 5.23 -0.51
N THR A 97 11.66 6.15 0.35
CA THR A 97 12.44 7.34 -0.02
C THR A 97 13.64 7.45 0.89
N THR A 98 14.83 7.52 0.31
CA THR A 98 16.09 7.72 1.04
C THR A 98 16.71 9.07 0.67
N THR A 99 17.32 9.73 1.64
CA THR A 99 17.98 11.04 1.48
C THR A 99 19.33 11.01 2.17
N ASP A 100 20.39 11.49 1.52
CA ASP A 100 21.73 11.62 2.11
C ASP A 100 21.87 12.89 2.98
N ILE A 101 23.02 13.06 3.63
CA ILE A 101 23.32 14.25 4.45
C ILE A 101 23.52 15.55 3.66
N HIS A 102 23.60 15.47 2.33
CA HIS A 102 23.78 16.60 1.42
C HIS A 102 22.50 16.99 0.68
N GLY A 103 21.42 16.24 0.89
CA GLY A 103 20.08 16.52 0.38
C GLY A 103 19.73 15.80 -0.94
N ASN A 104 20.59 14.91 -1.45
CA ASN A 104 20.24 14.12 -2.63
C ASN A 104 19.31 12.97 -2.22
N SER A 105 18.37 12.59 -3.10
CA SER A 105 17.32 11.64 -2.74
C SER A 105 16.89 10.74 -3.90
N THR A 106 16.55 9.50 -3.55
CA THR A 106 16.03 8.46 -4.44
C THR A 106 14.75 7.88 -3.85
N SER A 107 13.81 7.46 -4.70
CA SER A 107 12.60 6.74 -4.27
C SER A 107 12.33 5.53 -5.15
N GLU A 108 11.91 4.43 -4.53
CA GLU A 108 11.52 3.19 -5.20
C GLU A 108 10.23 2.61 -4.60
N SER A 109 9.52 1.78 -5.35
CA SER A 109 8.22 1.26 -4.93
C SER A 109 7.95 -0.18 -5.34
N PHE A 110 7.16 -0.88 -4.55
CA PHE A 110 6.53 -2.17 -4.88
C PHE A 110 5.03 -2.12 -4.56
N THR A 111 4.28 -3.13 -5.00
CA THR A 111 2.84 -3.21 -4.74
C THR A 111 2.47 -4.35 -3.80
N VAL A 112 1.48 -4.11 -2.95
CA VAL A 112 0.77 -5.12 -2.16
C VAL A 112 -0.64 -5.25 -2.74
N THR A 113 -1.02 -6.45 -3.16
CA THR A 113 -2.36 -6.76 -3.67
C THR A 113 -3.04 -7.74 -2.71
N VAL A 114 -4.15 -7.32 -2.11
CA VAL A 114 -5.00 -8.17 -1.27
C VAL A 114 -6.23 -8.56 -2.08
N GLU A 115 -6.44 -9.86 -2.26
CA GLU A 115 -7.56 -10.43 -3.01
C GLU A 115 -8.64 -10.95 -2.05
N ASP A 116 -9.90 -10.63 -2.33
CA ASP A 116 -11.01 -11.27 -1.63
C ASP A 116 -11.36 -12.60 -2.30
N LEU A 117 -11.20 -13.69 -1.55
CA LEU A 117 -11.52 -15.06 -1.99
C LEU A 117 -12.59 -15.71 -1.11
N GLU A 118 -13.11 -15.01 -0.10
CA GLU A 118 -14.23 -15.49 0.69
C GLU A 118 -15.52 -15.27 -0.14
N SER A 119 -16.42 -16.25 -0.11
CA SER A 119 -17.67 -16.15 -0.88
C SER A 119 -18.78 -15.59 0.00
N PRO A 120 -19.71 -14.80 -0.57
CA PRO A 120 -20.85 -14.30 0.18
C PRO A 120 -21.76 -15.46 0.61
N VAL A 121 -22.40 -15.28 1.77
CA VAL A 121 -23.35 -16.24 2.35
C VAL A 121 -24.73 -15.61 2.37
N VAL A 122 -25.74 -16.35 1.87
CA VAL A 122 -27.15 -16.00 2.03
C VAL A 122 -27.62 -16.45 3.41
N LEU A 123 -28.28 -15.55 4.12
CA LEU A 123 -28.82 -15.72 5.46
C LEU A 123 -30.34 -15.54 5.44
N ASP A 124 -31.01 -16.04 6.47
CA ASP A 124 -32.47 -15.88 6.66
C ASP A 124 -33.32 -16.32 5.46
N THR A 125 -32.88 -17.35 4.72
CA THR A 125 -33.65 -17.91 3.60
C THR A 125 -35.03 -18.38 4.10
N PRO A 126 -36.14 -17.89 3.51
CA PRO A 126 -37.48 -18.34 3.88
C PRO A 126 -37.61 -19.85 3.74
N ALA A 127 -38.29 -20.49 4.70
CA ALA A 127 -38.61 -21.90 4.61
C ALA A 127 -39.67 -22.16 3.54
N ASP A 128 -39.72 -23.39 3.04
CA ASP A 128 -40.80 -23.84 2.16
C ASP A 128 -42.17 -23.58 2.78
N MET A 129 -43.09 -23.03 1.98
CA MET A 129 -44.44 -22.70 2.41
C MET A 129 -45.48 -23.45 1.58
N THR A 130 -46.59 -23.82 2.21
CA THR A 130 -47.75 -24.42 1.56
C THR A 130 -48.97 -23.55 1.82
N LEU A 131 -49.60 -23.06 0.76
CA LEU A 131 -50.77 -22.19 0.83
C LEU A 131 -51.97 -22.84 0.15
N GLY A 132 -53.16 -22.59 0.67
CA GLY A 132 -54.41 -22.86 -0.05
C GLY A 132 -54.68 -21.76 -1.07
N ASN A 133 -55.44 -22.06 -2.12
CA ASN A 133 -55.80 -21.06 -3.12
C ASN A 133 -56.69 -19.95 -2.52
N ASP A 134 -56.51 -18.73 -3.02
CA ASP A 134 -57.33 -17.59 -2.65
C ASP A 134 -58.76 -17.75 -3.19
N ALA A 135 -59.75 -17.24 -2.45
CA ALA A 135 -61.15 -17.39 -2.81
C ALA A 135 -61.45 -16.77 -4.19
N GLY A 136 -61.96 -17.58 -5.12
CA GLY A 136 -62.27 -17.14 -6.49
C GLY A 136 -61.06 -17.11 -7.44
N ALA A 137 -59.88 -17.56 -7.00
CA ALA A 137 -58.67 -17.64 -7.81
C ALA A 137 -58.11 -19.08 -7.86
N CYS A 138 -57.41 -19.41 -8.95
CA CYS A 138 -56.70 -20.69 -9.14
C CYS A 138 -55.23 -20.57 -8.75
N GLY A 139 -54.97 -19.97 -7.59
CA GLY A 139 -53.63 -19.69 -7.06
C GLY A 139 -53.72 -18.89 -5.75
N ALA A 140 -52.59 -18.51 -5.17
CA ALA A 140 -52.53 -17.75 -3.92
C ALA A 140 -51.43 -16.68 -3.97
N VAL A 141 -51.64 -15.56 -3.28
CA VAL A 141 -50.57 -14.60 -2.99
C VAL A 141 -49.69 -15.13 -1.86
N ALA A 142 -48.38 -15.29 -2.13
CA ALA A 142 -47.43 -15.73 -1.12
C ALA A 142 -46.61 -14.55 -0.59
N THR A 143 -46.43 -14.49 0.73
CA THR A 143 -45.62 -13.47 1.39
C THR A 143 -44.59 -14.12 2.31
N TRP A 144 -43.39 -13.58 2.32
CA TRP A 144 -42.27 -14.01 3.15
C TRP A 144 -41.45 -12.81 3.61
N ALA A 145 -40.66 -13.02 4.67
CA ALA A 145 -39.64 -12.08 5.10
C ALA A 145 -38.48 -12.10 4.10
N PRO A 146 -37.87 -10.94 3.75
CA PRO A 146 -36.74 -10.91 2.84
C PRO A 146 -35.54 -11.69 3.41
N ALA A 147 -34.83 -12.42 2.56
CA ALA A 147 -33.53 -12.98 2.90
C ALA A 147 -32.49 -11.86 3.07
N SER A 148 -31.42 -12.14 3.78
CA SER A 148 -30.27 -11.26 3.92
C SER A 148 -29.00 -11.93 3.36
N ALA A 149 -27.92 -11.18 3.21
CA ALA A 149 -26.64 -11.73 2.76
C ALA A 149 -25.49 -11.03 3.49
N SER A 150 -24.42 -11.76 3.72
CA SER A 150 -23.21 -11.27 4.37
C SER A 150 -21.97 -11.72 3.63
N ASP A 151 -20.96 -10.87 3.65
CA ASP A 151 -19.64 -11.10 3.09
C ASP A 151 -18.64 -10.24 3.87
N ASN A 152 -17.40 -10.70 4.04
CA ASN A 152 -16.34 -9.97 4.73
C ASN A 152 -16.03 -8.63 4.04
N CYS A 153 -16.13 -8.56 2.72
CA CYS A 153 -15.90 -7.37 1.89
C CYS A 153 -17.17 -6.66 1.42
N GLY A 154 -18.33 -7.15 1.89
CA GLY A 154 -19.63 -6.57 1.61
C GLY A 154 -20.28 -7.17 0.37
N VAL A 155 -21.61 -7.07 0.34
CA VAL A 155 -22.42 -7.67 -0.72
C VAL A 155 -22.86 -6.59 -1.70
N GLN A 156 -22.55 -6.76 -2.99
CA GLN A 156 -22.95 -5.80 -4.02
C GLN A 156 -24.45 -5.83 -4.29
N SER A 157 -25.04 -7.02 -4.41
CA SER A 157 -26.46 -7.18 -4.70
C SER A 157 -26.98 -8.52 -4.20
N LEU A 158 -28.24 -8.52 -3.78
CA LEU A 158 -29.04 -9.71 -3.51
C LEU A 158 -30.33 -9.57 -4.31
N THR A 159 -30.57 -10.50 -5.23
CA THR A 159 -31.75 -10.51 -6.10
C THR A 159 -32.56 -11.78 -5.88
N SER A 160 -33.86 -11.70 -6.19
CA SER A 160 -34.79 -12.82 -6.12
C SER A 160 -35.49 -12.98 -7.46
N SER A 161 -35.89 -14.21 -7.79
CA SER A 161 -36.71 -14.49 -8.97
C SER A 161 -38.14 -13.97 -8.83
N HIS A 162 -38.64 -13.88 -7.59
CA HIS A 162 -39.99 -13.43 -7.24
C HIS A 162 -39.96 -12.52 -6.03
N ALA A 163 -40.93 -11.61 -5.95
CA ALA A 163 -41.11 -10.69 -4.85
C ALA A 163 -42.14 -11.24 -3.83
N SER A 164 -41.92 -10.92 -2.55
CA SER A 164 -42.91 -11.16 -1.51
C SER A 164 -44.19 -10.39 -1.85
N GLY A 165 -45.31 -11.10 -1.94
CA GLY A 165 -46.58 -10.57 -2.43
C GLY A 165 -46.93 -10.95 -3.87
N ASP A 166 -46.08 -11.72 -4.55
CA ASP A 166 -46.40 -12.27 -5.88
C ASP A 166 -47.52 -13.33 -5.79
N PHE A 167 -48.31 -13.42 -6.87
CA PHE A 167 -49.35 -14.43 -7.03
C PHE A 167 -48.79 -15.68 -7.70
N PHE A 168 -49.10 -16.85 -7.12
CA PHE A 168 -48.65 -18.14 -7.61
C PHE A 168 -49.83 -19.01 -7.98
N ASP A 169 -49.85 -19.48 -9.24
CA ASP A 169 -50.83 -20.46 -9.69
C ASP A 169 -50.70 -21.78 -8.91
N VAL A 170 -51.79 -22.54 -8.81
CA VAL A 170 -51.78 -23.86 -8.17
C VAL A 170 -50.73 -24.77 -8.82
N GLY A 171 -49.79 -25.25 -8.02
CA GLY A 171 -48.71 -26.11 -8.45
C GLY A 171 -47.54 -26.05 -7.48
N SER A 172 -46.43 -26.70 -7.84
CA SER A 172 -45.16 -26.51 -7.14
C SER A 172 -44.31 -25.54 -7.94
N THR A 173 -43.85 -24.49 -7.29
CA THR A 173 -42.90 -23.57 -7.90
C THR A 173 -41.70 -23.45 -6.96
N ARG A 174 -40.49 -23.45 -7.53
CA ARG A 174 -39.22 -23.45 -6.79
C ARG A 174 -38.61 -22.05 -6.84
N TRP A 175 -38.10 -21.59 -5.70
CA TRP A 175 -37.43 -20.30 -5.51
C TRP A 175 -36.32 -20.44 -4.48
#